data_AF-A0A923KNM5-F1
#
_entry.id   AF-A0A923KNM5-F1
#
_cell.length_a   1.000
_cell.length_b   1.000
_cell.length_c   1.000
_cell.angle_alpha   90.00
_cell.angle_beta   90.00
_cell.angle_gamma   90.00
#
_symmetry.space_group_name_H-M   'P 1'
#
loop_
_entity.id
_entity.type
_entity.pdbx_description
1 polymer ?
#
loop_
_entity_poly.entity_id
_entity_poly.type
_entity_poly.pdbx_seq_one_letter_code
_entity_poly.pdbx_strand_id
1 'polypeptide(L)'
;MTEPINAPIPPSLAEMLPVGMINGGGTAAAAMAVVAQRRRGVPGWEAFHYERLSATEFEITGGMAVNIGGVKKFQGAHDTVNVTETEVLEEMRAAQQHVIPSVMTLLEQDLLANDIGSSRAAHAPKFLKVVFALPEDEPGRQRILQAFQLQANFFGAKVQACSLHDK
;
A
#
# COMPACT_ATOMS: atom_id res chain seq x y z
N MET A 1 -8.82 -12.55 7.79
CA MET A 1 -8.53 -13.04 6.43
C MET A 1 -7.59 -12.08 5.76
N THR A 2 -6.32 -12.41 5.90
CA THR A 2 -5.26 -12.07 4.96
C THR A 2 -5.82 -12.03 3.54
N GLU A 3 -5.60 -10.93 2.81
CA GLU A 3 -5.60 -11.06 1.35
C GLU A 3 -4.78 -12.32 1.04
N PRO A 4 -5.32 -13.28 0.27
CA PRO A 4 -4.49 -14.37 -0.17
C PRO A 4 -3.29 -13.73 -0.84
N ILE A 5 -2.10 -14.19 -0.47
CA ILE A 5 -0.80 -13.77 -1.04
C ILE A 5 -0.77 -13.97 -2.58
N ASN A 6 -1.84 -14.53 -3.17
CA ASN A 6 -2.15 -14.62 -4.59
C ASN A 6 -3.60 -14.17 -4.88
N ALA A 7 -3.91 -12.88 -4.84
CA ALA A 7 -5.07 -12.40 -5.57
C ALA A 7 -4.81 -12.65 -7.09
N PRO A 8 -5.71 -13.33 -7.81
CA PRO A 8 -5.49 -13.63 -9.22
C PRO A 8 -5.33 -12.31 -10.00
N ILE A 9 -4.32 -12.25 -10.86
CA ILE A 9 -4.08 -11.07 -11.71
C ILE A 9 -5.30 -10.91 -12.61
N PRO A 10 -5.93 -9.72 -12.61
CA PRO A 10 -7.12 -9.51 -13.40
C PRO A 10 -6.76 -9.58 -14.90
N PRO A 11 -7.69 -10.00 -15.77
CA PRO A 11 -7.45 -10.06 -17.20
C PRO A 11 -7.30 -8.67 -17.84
N SER A 12 -7.80 -7.63 -17.15
CA SER A 12 -7.67 -6.23 -17.54
C SER A 12 -7.72 -5.32 -16.31
N LEU A 13 -7.34 -4.06 -16.49
CA LEU A 13 -7.39 -3.02 -15.48
C LEU A 13 -8.65 -2.15 -15.58
N ALA A 14 -9.64 -2.54 -16.38
CA ALA A 14 -10.82 -1.72 -16.67
C ALA A 14 -11.57 -1.24 -15.40
N GLU A 15 -11.63 -2.08 -14.37
CA GLU A 15 -12.26 -1.83 -13.08
C GLU A 15 -11.47 -0.87 -12.17
N MET A 16 -10.22 -0.53 -12.51
CA MET A 16 -9.51 0.52 -11.79
C MET A 16 -10.20 1.87 -12.01
N LEU A 17 -10.16 2.72 -10.99
CA LEU A 17 -10.57 4.10 -11.10
C LEU A 17 -9.74 4.81 -12.20
N PRO A 18 -10.33 5.78 -12.91
CA PRO A 18 -9.62 6.50 -13.97
C PRO A 18 -8.47 7.35 -13.44
N VAL A 19 -8.47 7.73 -12.16
CA VAL A 19 -7.43 8.55 -11.53
C VAL A 19 -7.21 8.06 -10.11
N GLY A 20 -5.97 8.08 -9.64
CA GLY A 20 -5.69 7.72 -8.25
C GLY A 20 -4.25 7.96 -7.79
N MET A 21 -4.06 7.85 -6.48
CA MET A 21 -2.74 7.88 -5.86
C MET A 21 -2.11 6.50 -5.87
N ILE A 22 -0.81 6.42 -6.18
CA ILE A 22 -0.06 5.17 -6.20
C ILE A 22 -0.12 4.46 -4.84
N ASN A 23 0.13 5.18 -3.74
CA ASN A 23 0.14 4.62 -2.38
C ASN A 23 -1.21 4.07 -1.89
N GLY A 24 -2.32 4.39 -2.57
CA GLY A 24 -3.66 3.89 -2.22
C GLY A 24 -4.32 3.04 -3.31
N GLY A 25 -3.64 2.81 -4.44
CA GLY A 25 -4.23 2.19 -5.63
C GLY A 25 -4.05 0.66 -5.72
N GLY A 26 -3.59 0.01 -4.66
CA GLY A 26 -3.41 -1.44 -4.60
C GLY A 26 -2.29 -1.98 -5.49
N THR A 27 -2.36 -3.27 -5.81
CA THR A 27 -1.30 -4.02 -6.52
C THR A 27 -1.04 -3.51 -7.94
N ALA A 28 -2.08 -3.14 -8.68
CA ALA A 28 -1.94 -2.59 -10.03
C ALA A 28 -1.25 -1.21 -10.02
N ALA A 29 -1.60 -0.33 -9.08
CA ALA A 29 -0.93 0.96 -8.95
C ALA A 29 0.53 0.81 -8.48
N ALA A 30 0.82 -0.16 -7.62
CA ALA A 30 2.19 -0.50 -7.25
C ALA A 30 3.00 -1.00 -8.48
N ALA A 31 2.40 -1.85 -9.31
CA ALA A 31 3.02 -2.29 -10.56
C ALA A 31 3.25 -1.14 -11.54
N MET A 32 2.29 -0.22 -11.70
CA MET A 32 2.47 1.02 -12.47
C MET A 32 3.68 1.83 -11.99
N ALA A 33 3.86 1.96 -10.68
CA ALA A 33 5.00 2.67 -10.12
C ALA A 33 6.35 2.04 -10.49
N VAL A 34 6.45 0.71 -10.45
CA VAL A 34 7.66 -0.01 -10.83
C VAL A 34 7.96 0.17 -12.33
N VAL A 35 6.95 0.03 -13.19
CA VAL A 35 7.09 0.25 -14.63
C VAL A 35 7.51 1.70 -14.92
N ALA A 36 6.87 2.67 -14.28
CA ALA A 36 7.17 4.09 -14.42
C ALA A 36 8.59 4.44 -13.97
N GLN A 37 9.02 3.95 -12.80
CA GLN A 37 10.38 4.15 -12.30
C GLN A 37 11.42 3.54 -13.23
N ARG A 38 11.17 2.33 -13.75
CA ARG A 38 12.04 1.66 -14.74
C ARG A 38 12.15 2.48 -16.03
N ARG A 39 11.02 2.96 -16.56
CA ARG A 39 10.99 3.82 -17.76
C ARG A 39 11.71 5.14 -17.54
N ARG A 40 11.53 5.77 -16.38
CA ARG A 40 12.16 7.07 -16.09
C ARG A 40 13.67 6.94 -15.90
N GLY A 41 14.13 5.88 -15.22
CA GLY A 41 15.55 5.56 -15.05
C GLY A 41 16.34 6.58 -14.21
N VAL A 42 15.68 7.49 -13.49
CA VAL A 42 16.31 8.51 -12.67
C VAL A 42 16.34 8.06 -11.20
N PRO A 43 17.52 7.89 -10.59
CA PRO A 43 17.62 7.51 -9.17
C PRO A 43 16.93 8.54 -8.26
N GLY A 44 16.09 8.07 -7.34
CA GLY A 44 15.35 8.92 -6.40
C GLY A 44 14.06 9.54 -6.96
N TRP A 45 13.76 9.30 -8.24
CA TRP A 45 12.45 9.59 -8.80
C TRP A 45 11.45 8.50 -8.37
N GLU A 46 10.28 8.91 -7.90
CA GLU A 46 9.20 7.99 -7.56
C GLU A 46 7.86 8.47 -8.12
N ALA A 47 7.05 7.52 -8.59
CA ALA A 47 5.67 7.76 -9.00
C ALA A 47 4.76 8.01 -7.78
N PHE A 48 3.81 8.93 -7.89
CA PHE A 48 2.84 9.19 -6.82
C PHE A 48 1.39 9.26 -7.30
N HIS A 49 1.14 9.48 -8.59
CA HIS A 49 -0.20 9.63 -9.16
C HIS A 49 -0.30 8.93 -10.51
N TYR A 50 -1.50 8.44 -10.85
CA TYR A 50 -1.81 7.93 -12.18
C TYR A 50 -3.13 8.51 -12.70
N GLU A 51 -3.23 8.62 -14.01
CA GLU A 51 -4.43 8.97 -14.75
C GLU A 51 -4.57 8.05 -15.96
N ARG A 52 -5.77 7.54 -16.22
CA ARG A 52 -6.10 6.71 -17.38
C ARG A 52 -6.32 7.61 -18.58
N LEU A 53 -5.46 7.47 -19.60
CA LEU A 53 -5.57 8.20 -20.86
C LEU A 53 -6.50 7.50 -21.85
N SER A 54 -6.51 6.16 -21.83
CA SER A 54 -7.33 5.34 -22.71
C SER A 54 -7.67 4.01 -22.05
N ALA A 55 -8.39 3.13 -22.75
CA ALA A 55 -8.69 1.79 -22.24
C ALA A 55 -7.44 0.97 -21.89
N THR A 56 -6.30 1.28 -22.51
CA THR A 56 -5.07 0.47 -22.41
C THR A 56 -3.84 1.30 -22.01
N GLU A 57 -3.99 2.58 -21.69
CA GLU A 57 -2.86 3.47 -21.38
C GLU A 57 -3.14 4.34 -20.16
N PHE A 58 -2.09 4.55 -19.38
CA PHE A 58 -2.08 5.39 -18.20
C PHE A 58 -0.91 6.38 -18.29
N GLU A 59 -1.14 7.60 -17.86
CA GLU A 59 -0.11 8.56 -17.54
C GLU A 59 0.24 8.45 -16.05
N ILE A 60 1.52 8.35 -15.74
CA ILE A 60 2.02 8.28 -14.37
C ILE A 60 2.80 9.55 -14.07
N THR A 61 2.37 10.29 -13.04
CA THR A 61 3.07 11.46 -12.55
C THR A 61 4.01 11.06 -11.41
N GLY A 62 5.24 11.57 -11.46
CA GLY A 62 6.21 11.39 -10.40
C GLY A 62 7.17 12.56 -10.25
N GLY A 63 8.09 12.42 -9.31
CA GLY A 63 9.10 13.44 -9.04
C GLY A 63 10.15 12.95 -8.05
N MET A 64 11.07 13.84 -7.70
CA MET A 64 12.14 13.54 -6.75
C MET A 64 11.56 13.39 -5.34
N ALA A 65 11.60 12.17 -4.81
CA ALA A 65 11.13 11.88 -3.47
C ALA A 65 12.21 12.24 -2.44
N VAL A 66 11.83 13.06 -1.46
CA VAL A 66 12.69 13.46 -0.33
C VAL A 66 11.95 13.24 0.98
N ASN A 67 12.67 12.76 2.00
CA ASN A 67 12.13 12.64 3.35
C ASN A 67 12.45 13.91 4.14
N ILE A 68 11.42 14.65 4.54
CA ILE A 68 11.55 15.88 5.32
C ILE A 68 10.69 15.75 6.57
N GLY A 69 11.34 15.71 7.73
CA GLY A 69 10.65 15.54 9.01
C GLY A 69 9.90 14.21 9.13
N GLY A 70 10.44 13.12 8.55
CA GLY A 70 9.83 11.79 8.56
C GLY A 70 8.66 11.61 7.58
N VAL A 71 8.36 12.63 6.76
CA VAL A 71 7.30 12.56 5.75
C VAL A 71 7.91 12.62 4.35
N LYS A 72 7.50 11.67 3.50
CA LYS A 72 7.87 11.66 2.08
C LYS A 72 7.19 12.83 1.37
N LYS A 73 7.98 13.67 0.71
CA LYS A 73 7.54 14.80 -0.09
C LYS A 73 8.16 14.73 -1.48
N PHE A 74 7.45 15.25 -2.48
CA PHE A 74 7.92 15.33 -3.85
C PHE A 74 8.29 16.77 -4.14
N GLN A 75 9.59 17.09 -4.08
CA GLN A 75 10.09 18.45 -4.32
C GLN A 75 10.65 18.61 -5.72
N GLY A 76 10.65 19.86 -6.20
CA GLY A 76 11.17 20.21 -7.51
C GLY A 76 10.16 19.96 -8.63
N ALA A 77 10.68 19.82 -9.86
CA ALA A 77 9.87 19.56 -11.03
C ALA A 77 9.25 18.16 -10.97
N HIS A 78 7.98 18.07 -11.34
CA HIS A 78 7.31 16.80 -11.60
C HIS A 78 7.24 16.60 -13.10
N ASP A 79 7.24 15.34 -13.51
CA ASP A 79 7.09 14.95 -14.90
C ASP A 79 6.21 13.70 -15.00
N THR A 80 5.86 13.35 -16.23
CA THR A 80 4.97 12.23 -16.52
C THR A 80 5.65 11.20 -17.42
N VAL A 81 5.23 9.96 -17.24
CA VAL A 81 5.59 8.84 -18.11
C VAL A 81 4.34 8.03 -18.44
N ASN A 82 4.16 7.69 -19.70
CA ASN A 82 3.06 6.82 -20.11
C ASN A 82 3.44 5.37 -19.84
N VAL A 83 2.47 4.56 -19.44
CA VAL A 83 2.58 3.11 -19.26
C VAL A 83 1.37 2.43 -19.90
N THR A 84 1.57 1.25 -20.47
CA THR A 84 0.49 0.47 -21.06
C THR A 84 -0.07 -0.54 -20.06
N GLU A 85 -1.34 -0.92 -20.22
CA GLU A 85 -1.99 -1.98 -19.44
C GLU A 85 -1.19 -3.28 -19.50
N THR A 86 -0.67 -3.64 -20.69
CA THR A 86 0.11 -4.87 -20.88
C THR A 86 1.35 -4.90 -20.01
N GLU A 87 2.11 -3.79 -19.93
CA GLU A 87 3.30 -3.70 -19.09
C GLU A 87 2.97 -3.82 -17.60
N VAL A 88 1.87 -3.21 -17.17
CA VAL A 88 1.43 -3.28 -15.78
C VAL A 88 1.05 -4.72 -15.42
N LEU A 89 0.29 -5.40 -16.27
CA LEU A 89 -0.10 -6.80 -16.06
C LEU A 89 1.10 -7.76 -16.10
N GLU A 90 2.09 -7.50 -16.95
CA GLU A 90 3.36 -8.24 -16.98
C GLU A 90 4.15 -8.05 -15.68
N GLU A 91 4.23 -6.83 -15.17
CA GLU A 91 4.89 -6.54 -13.90
C GLU A 91 4.17 -7.21 -12.73
N MET A 92 2.84 -7.19 -12.70
CA MET A 92 2.04 -7.92 -11.71
C MET A 92 2.34 -9.43 -11.75
N ARG A 93 2.49 -10.02 -12.95
CA ARG A 93 2.85 -11.44 -13.12
C ARG A 93 4.26 -11.73 -12.61
N ALA A 94 5.21 -10.87 -12.95
CA ALA A 94 6.59 -11.01 -12.50
C ALA A 94 6.72 -10.90 -10.97
N ALA A 95 5.95 -10.01 -10.34
CA ALA A 95 5.91 -9.84 -8.89
C ALA A 95 5.35 -11.08 -8.16
N GLN A 96 4.35 -11.77 -8.74
CA GLN A 96 3.85 -13.03 -8.19
C GLN A 96 4.84 -14.19 -8.31
N GLN A 97 5.65 -14.21 -9.37
CA GLN A 97 6.66 -15.25 -9.58
C GLN A 97 7.88 -15.09 -8.66
N HIS A 98 8.14 -13.89 -8.16
CA HIS A 98 9.26 -13.60 -7.24
C HIS A 98 8.93 -13.77 -5.76
N VAL A 99 7.77 -14.36 -5.41
CA VAL A 99 7.49 -14.80 -4.03
C VAL A 99 8.29 -16.07 -3.73
N ILE A 100 9.60 -15.92 -3.55
CA ILE A 100 10.38 -16.86 -2.76
C ILE A 100 9.84 -16.71 -1.33
N PRO A 101 9.41 -17.77 -0.63
CA PRO A 101 8.98 -17.66 0.76
C PRO A 101 10.19 -17.24 1.60
N SER A 102 10.35 -15.93 1.77
CA SER A 102 11.45 -15.36 2.53
C SER A 102 11.08 -15.46 4.00
N VAL A 103 11.71 -16.43 4.67
CA VAL A 103 11.57 -16.75 6.11
C VAL A 103 11.95 -15.56 7.01
N MET A 104 12.41 -14.44 6.45
CA MET A 104 12.90 -13.28 7.21
C MET A 104 11.82 -12.35 7.77
N THR A 105 10.53 -12.47 7.39
CA THR A 105 9.46 -11.60 7.91
C THR A 105 8.99 -11.95 9.33
N LEU A 106 9.39 -13.10 9.88
CA LEU A 106 9.09 -13.45 11.28
C LEU A 106 10.01 -12.74 12.28
N LEU A 107 11.22 -12.30 11.88
CA LEU A 107 12.16 -11.67 12.80
C LEU A 107 11.90 -10.16 12.98
N GLU A 108 11.35 -9.47 11.98
CA GLU A 108 11.02 -8.04 12.07
C GLU A 108 9.73 -7.77 12.87
N GLN A 109 8.78 -8.73 12.90
CA GLN A 109 7.62 -8.62 13.79
C GLN A 109 7.99 -8.79 15.27
N ASP A 110 9.05 -9.53 15.58
CA ASP A 110 9.54 -9.71 16.96
C ASP A 110 10.36 -8.50 17.45
N LEU A 111 11.04 -7.79 16.54
CA LEU A 111 11.77 -6.56 16.88
C LEU A 111 10.82 -5.39 17.20
N LEU A 112 9.66 -5.31 16.55
CA LEU A 112 8.61 -4.34 16.91
C LEU A 112 7.87 -4.69 18.21
N ALA A 113 7.92 -5.96 18.65
CA ALA A 113 7.38 -6.38 19.94
C ALA A 113 8.35 -6.10 21.11
N ASN A 114 9.66 -6.11 20.86
CA ASN A 114 10.68 -5.92 21.90
C ASN A 114 11.06 -4.47 22.19
N ASP A 115 10.72 -3.49 21.33
CA ASP A 115 11.06 -2.08 21.55
C ASP A 115 10.01 -1.30 22.40
N ILE A 116 9.08 -2.02 23.04
CA ILE A 116 8.09 -1.46 23.98
C ILE A 116 8.70 -1.15 25.37
N GLY A 117 10.03 -1.26 25.51
CA GLY A 117 10.67 -1.32 26.82
C GLY A 117 11.99 -0.59 26.98
N SER A 118 12.25 0.55 26.32
CA SER A 118 13.15 1.60 26.86
C SER A 118 13.37 2.77 25.90
N SER A 119 12.60 3.85 26.07
CA SER A 119 13.20 5.19 25.90
C SER A 119 12.39 6.27 26.62
N ARG A 120 13.10 7.06 27.42
CA ARG A 120 12.58 8.18 28.19
C ARG A 120 12.27 9.38 27.29
N ALA A 121 11.06 9.93 27.47
CA ALA A 121 10.68 11.33 27.41
C ALA A 121 10.84 12.12 26.09
N ALA A 122 9.78 12.06 25.25
CA ALA A 122 8.98 13.22 24.84
C ALA A 122 7.66 12.69 24.24
N HIS A 123 6.56 12.81 25.00
CA HIS A 123 5.19 12.35 24.66
C HIS A 123 5.09 11.08 23.80
N ALA A 124 5.37 9.92 24.42
CA ALA A 124 5.08 8.64 23.80
C ALA A 124 3.58 8.52 23.48
N PRO A 125 3.19 8.12 22.26
CA PRO A 125 1.80 7.89 21.92
C PRO A 125 1.21 6.82 22.84
N LYS A 126 0.04 7.12 23.42
CA LYS A 126 -0.71 6.16 24.23
C LYS A 126 -1.61 5.34 23.32
N PHE A 127 -1.54 4.02 23.42
CA PHE A 127 -2.35 3.12 22.61
C PHE A 127 -3.47 2.49 23.44
N LEU A 128 -4.67 2.40 22.87
CA LEU A 128 -5.81 1.71 23.45
C LEU A 128 -6.07 0.42 22.67
N LYS A 129 -6.13 -0.72 23.36
CA LYS A 129 -6.53 -2.00 22.77
C LYS A 129 -8.05 -2.15 22.88
N VAL A 130 -8.71 -2.29 21.74
CA VAL A 130 -10.17 -2.49 21.66
C VAL A 130 -10.44 -3.86 21.05
N VAL A 131 -11.38 -4.60 21.62
CA VAL A 131 -11.78 -5.93 21.15
C VAL A 131 -13.26 -5.88 20.78
N PHE A 132 -13.58 -6.29 19.56
CA PHE A 132 -14.96 -6.35 19.07
C PHE A 132 -15.41 -7.81 18.97
N ALA A 133 -16.65 -8.07 19.34
CA ALA A 133 -17.34 -9.28 18.92
C ALA A 133 -17.65 -9.15 17.43
N LEU A 134 -17.11 -10.05 16.61
CA LEU A 134 -17.27 -9.98 15.17
C LEU A 134 -18.44 -10.87 14.71
N PRO A 135 -19.08 -10.56 13.57
CA PRO A 135 -20.03 -11.44 12.92
C PRO A 135 -19.41 -12.81 12.62
N GLU A 136 -20.22 -13.87 12.67
CA GLU A 136 -19.77 -15.22 12.36
C GLU A 136 -19.46 -15.39 10.87
N ASP A 137 -20.14 -14.61 10.03
CA ASP A 137 -19.93 -14.62 8.59
C ASP A 137 -18.69 -13.82 8.19
N GLU A 138 -17.91 -14.45 7.31
CA GLU A 138 -16.66 -13.93 6.79
C GLU A 138 -16.79 -12.59 6.04
N PRO A 139 -17.83 -12.36 5.21
CA PRO A 139 -18.08 -11.05 4.62
C PRO A 139 -18.34 -9.96 5.67
N GLY A 140 -19.03 -10.29 6.77
CA GLY A 140 -19.27 -9.40 7.91
C GLY A 140 -17.99 -8.98 8.60
N ARG A 141 -17.08 -9.92 8.85
CA ARG A 141 -15.75 -9.65 9.43
C ARG A 141 -14.92 -8.72 8.53
N GLN A 142 -14.93 -8.98 7.21
CA GLN A 142 -14.23 -8.16 6.22
C GLN A 142 -14.77 -6.73 6.16
N ARG A 143 -16.10 -6.55 6.17
CA ARG A 143 -16.72 -5.21 6.17
C ARG A 143 -16.29 -4.36 7.35
N ILE A 144 -16.22 -4.94 8.55
CA ILE A 144 -15.77 -4.22 9.76
C ILE A 144 -14.30 -3.80 9.62
N LEU A 145 -13.46 -4.68 9.09
CA LEU A 145 -12.04 -4.42 8.91
C LEU A 145 -11.79 -3.32 7.88
N GLN A 146 -12.49 -3.37 6.74
CA GLN A 146 -12.45 -2.32 5.73
C GLN A 146 -12.96 -0.98 6.27
N ALA A 147 -14.01 -0.98 7.11
CA ALA A 147 -14.52 0.25 7.72
C ALA A 147 -13.45 0.94 8.60
N PHE A 148 -12.69 0.18 9.39
CA PHE A 148 -11.58 0.72 10.19
C PHE A 148 -10.38 1.18 9.35
N GLN A 149 -10.16 0.59 8.17
CA GLN A 149 -9.13 1.02 7.23
C GLN A 149 -9.52 2.29 6.47
N LEU A 150 -10.81 2.43 6.10
CA LEU A 150 -11.33 3.55 5.30
C LEU A 150 -11.66 4.78 6.16
N GLN A 151 -12.16 4.59 7.38
CA GLN A 151 -12.49 5.67 8.33
C GLN A 151 -11.56 5.61 9.53
N ALA A 152 -10.33 6.11 9.35
CA ALA A 152 -9.27 6.12 10.36
C ALA A 152 -9.48 7.14 11.49
N ASN A 153 -10.72 7.32 11.96
CA ASN A 153 -11.04 8.11 13.14
C ASN A 153 -12.11 7.39 13.97
N PHE A 154 -11.68 6.80 15.09
CA PHE A 154 -12.51 6.10 16.05
C PHE A 154 -12.60 6.94 17.33
N PHE A 155 -13.75 7.60 17.55
CA PHE A 155 -13.98 8.50 18.71
C PHE A 155 -12.90 9.59 18.91
N GLY A 156 -12.38 10.16 17.81
CA GLY A 156 -11.31 11.16 17.86
C GLY A 156 -9.90 10.58 17.87
N ALA A 157 -9.75 9.25 17.96
CA ALA A 157 -8.47 8.57 17.89
C ALA A 157 -8.18 8.04 16.49
N LYS A 158 -6.95 8.24 16.01
CA LYS A 158 -6.51 7.69 14.72
C LYS A 158 -6.22 6.20 14.87
N VAL A 159 -6.87 5.38 14.05
CA VAL A 159 -6.59 3.94 13.97
C VAL A 159 -5.22 3.76 13.33
N GLN A 160 -4.30 3.12 14.06
CA GLN A 160 -2.92 2.88 13.60
C GLN A 160 -2.75 1.48 13.00
N ALA A 161 -3.44 0.49 13.56
CA ALA A 161 -3.40 -0.89 13.10
C ALA A 161 -4.69 -1.63 13.50
N CYS A 162 -5.11 -2.56 12.64
CA CYS A 162 -6.19 -3.50 12.92
C CYS A 162 -5.73 -4.91 12.52
N SER A 163 -5.96 -5.87 13.40
CA SER A 163 -5.67 -7.29 13.16
C SER A 163 -6.88 -8.14 13.51
N LEU A 164 -7.11 -9.19 12.73
CA LEU A 164 -8.03 -10.27 13.09
C LEU A 164 -7.25 -11.31 13.88
N HIS A 165 -7.77 -11.64 15.05
CA HIS A 165 -7.27 -12.77 15.84
C HIS A 165 -8.36 -13.83 15.83
N ASP A 166 -8.08 -14.95 15.17
CA ASP A 166 -8.84 -16.17 15.37
C ASP A 166 -8.40 -16.79 16.72
N LYS A 167 -9.36 -17.38 17.43
CA LYS A 167 -9.15 -17.92 18.78
C LYS A 167 -8.22 -19.13 18.77
#